data_AF-A0A484RAB7-F1
#
_entry.id   AF-A0A484RAB7-F1
#
_cell.length_a   1.000
_cell.length_b   1.000
_cell.length_c   1.000
_cell.angle_alpha   90.00
_cell.angle_beta   90.00
_cell.angle_gamma   90.00
#
_symmetry.space_group_name_H-M   'P 1'
#
loop_
_entity.id
_entity.type
_entity.pdbx_description
1 polymer ?
#
loop_
_entity_poly.entity_id
_entity_poly.type
_entity_poly.pdbx_seq_one_letter_code
_entity_poly.pdbx_strand_id
1 'polypeptide(L)'
;MAWLRAGIAARRLIINDAKALVHTVSDTAYLISPGVFQRYAQEHPQVGTIARQEDQQDWQWVQKRFERLQVHRKHASGLNIWTCDVTGPRKSRRLHGYLLLDPGQLFAEIPPNNPYLRTL
;
A
#
# COMPACT_ATOMS: atom_id res chain seq x y z
N MET A 1 -1.35 9.57 4.18
CA MET A 1 -2.07 9.63 2.88
C MET A 1 -1.50 10.64 1.90
N ALA A 2 -1.22 11.89 2.31
CA ALA A 2 -0.72 12.94 1.41
C ALA A 2 0.50 12.53 0.55
N TRP A 3 1.49 11.85 1.15
CA TRP A 3 2.67 11.38 0.41
C TRP A 3 2.34 10.41 -0.73
N LEU A 4 1.39 9.48 -0.53
CA LEU A 4 0.94 8.55 -1.57
C LEU A 4 0.30 9.33 -2.71
N ARG A 5 -0.67 10.19 -2.40
CA ARG A 5 -1.38 11.02 -3.39
C ARG A 5 -0.41 11.88 -4.19
N ALA A 6 0.46 12.62 -3.51
CA ALA A 6 1.43 13.51 -4.15
C ALA A 6 2.45 12.71 -4.99
N GLY A 7 2.92 11.57 -4.49
CA GLY A 7 3.86 10.70 -5.22
C GLY A 7 3.26 10.11 -6.49
N ILE A 8 1.99 9.70 -6.45
CA ILE A 8 1.26 9.18 -7.61
C ILE A 8 1.01 10.30 -8.63
N ALA A 9 0.51 11.46 -8.17
CA ALA A 9 0.25 12.61 -9.04
C ALA A 9 1.52 13.12 -9.75
N ALA A 10 2.65 13.12 -9.04
CA ALA A 10 3.95 13.48 -9.60
C ALA A 10 4.65 12.33 -10.37
N ARG A 11 4.01 11.17 -10.52
CA ARG A 11 4.57 9.95 -11.15
C ARG A 11 5.87 9.44 -10.51
N ARG A 12 6.17 9.85 -9.28
CA ARG A 12 7.28 9.33 -8.47
C ARG A 12 6.98 7.94 -7.91
N LEU A 13 5.71 7.68 -7.61
CA LEU A 13 5.21 6.36 -7.26
C LEU A 13 4.50 5.78 -8.48
N ILE A 14 5.16 4.83 -9.15
CA ILE A 14 4.56 4.05 -10.22
C ILE A 14 3.43 3.18 -9.65
N ILE A 15 2.36 3.04 -10.43
CA ILE A 15 1.19 2.23 -10.09
C ILE A 15 0.97 1.19 -11.17
N ASN A 16 0.36 0.05 -10.81
CA ASN A 16 -0.02 -1.02 -11.74
C ASN A 16 1.12 -1.60 -12.62
N ASP A 17 2.37 -1.31 -12.29
CA ASP A 17 3.55 -1.90 -12.90
C ASP A 17 4.06 -3.11 -12.09
N ALA A 18 4.90 -3.95 -12.69
CA ALA A 18 5.51 -5.10 -12.03
C ALA A 18 6.33 -4.75 -10.78
N LYS A 19 6.86 -3.53 -10.69
CA LYS A 19 7.61 -3.04 -9.52
C LYS A 19 6.82 -2.04 -8.65
N ALA A 20 5.55 -1.81 -8.97
CA ALA A 20 4.74 -0.87 -8.22
C ALA A 20 4.50 -1.34 -6.78
N LEU A 21 4.33 -0.36 -5.89
CA LEU A 21 3.93 -0.59 -4.49
C LEU A 21 2.44 -0.27 -4.26
N VAL A 22 1.79 0.28 -5.28
CA VAL A 22 0.38 0.65 -5.29
C VAL A 22 -0.25 0.08 -6.56
N HIS A 23 -1.35 -0.65 -6.39
CA HIS A 23 -2.14 -1.17 -7.49
C HIS A 23 -3.59 -0.74 -7.35
N THR A 24 -4.36 -0.86 -8.42
CA THR A 24 -5.82 -0.96 -8.35
C THR A 24 -6.24 -2.41 -8.56
N VAL A 25 -7.12 -2.91 -7.69
CA VAL A 25 -7.71 -4.26 -7.77
C VAL A 25 -9.07 -4.22 -7.07
N SER A 26 -10.06 -4.92 -7.62
CA SER A 26 -11.44 -4.91 -7.10
C SER A 26 -11.95 -3.48 -6.89
N ASP A 27 -11.67 -2.62 -7.87
CA ASP A 27 -12.11 -1.22 -7.98
C ASP A 27 -11.65 -0.32 -6.80
N THR A 28 -10.57 -0.70 -6.12
CA THR A 28 -9.97 0.11 -5.07
C THR A 28 -8.44 0.08 -5.12
N ALA A 29 -7.81 0.98 -4.37
CA ALA A 29 -6.37 1.01 -4.21
C ALA A 29 -5.89 -0.12 -3.28
N TYR A 30 -4.83 -0.81 -3.69
CA TYR A 30 -4.11 -1.82 -2.93
C TYR A 30 -2.68 -1.37 -2.66
N LEU A 31 -2.32 -1.30 -1.38
CA LEU A 31 -1.00 -0.86 -0.91
C LEU A 31 -0.18 -2.07 -0.46
N ILE A 32 0.90 -2.37 -1.17
CA ILE A 32 1.74 -3.55 -0.88
C ILE A 32 2.58 -3.32 0.38
N SER A 33 2.43 -4.20 1.35
CA SER A 33 3.16 -4.22 2.62
C SER A 33 4.25 -5.30 2.62
N PRO A 34 5.43 -5.08 3.24
CA PRO A 34 5.84 -3.85 3.92
C PRO A 34 6.40 -2.76 2.98
N GLY A 35 6.55 -3.06 1.68
CA GLY A 35 7.32 -2.24 0.75
C GLY A 35 6.90 -0.77 0.67
N VAL A 36 5.60 -0.48 0.67
CA VAL A 36 5.09 0.90 0.64
C VAL A 36 5.54 1.73 1.86
N PHE A 37 5.59 1.10 3.05
CA PHE A 37 5.99 1.76 4.29
C PHE A 37 7.50 1.88 4.41
N GLN A 38 8.23 0.87 3.92
CA GLN A 38 9.68 0.94 3.78
C GLN A 38 10.08 2.11 2.88
N ARG A 39 9.41 2.25 1.73
CA ARG A 39 9.66 3.36 0.81
C ARG A 39 9.32 4.72 1.45
N TYR A 40 8.21 4.82 2.16
CA TYR A 40 7.87 6.05 2.90
C TYR A 40 8.95 6.41 3.93
N ALA A 41 9.37 5.45 4.75
CA ALA A 41 10.37 5.68 5.79
C ALA A 41 11.72 6.12 5.22
N GLN A 42 12.15 5.55 4.09
CA GLN A 42 13.39 5.94 3.40
C GLN A 42 13.36 7.40 2.93
N GLU A 43 12.19 7.92 2.54
CA GLU A 43 12.03 9.32 2.12
C GLU A 43 11.82 10.29 3.31
N HIS A 44 11.69 9.78 4.53
CA HIS A 44 11.47 10.57 5.74
C HIS A 44 12.37 10.09 6.90
N PRO A 45 13.69 10.38 6.86
CA PRO A 45 14.64 9.91 7.86
C PRO A 45 14.28 10.24 9.32
N GLN A 46 13.54 11.33 9.54
CA GLN A 46 13.02 11.71 10.86
C GLN A 46 12.11 10.66 11.49
N VAL A 47 11.45 9.83 10.68
CA VAL A 47 10.66 8.69 11.16
C VAL A 47 11.52 7.72 11.95
N GLY A 48 12.76 7.46 11.50
CA GLY A 48 13.63 6.52 12.18
C GLY A 48 14.06 6.98 13.56
N THR A 49 14.24 8.29 13.75
CA THR A 49 14.52 8.85 15.08
C THR A 49 13.35 8.61 16.04
N ILE A 50 12.10 8.80 15.58
CA ILE A 50 10.90 8.61 16.40
C ILE A 50 10.64 7.12 16.65
N ALA A 51 10.78 6.27 15.62
CA ALA A 51 10.54 4.84 15.72
C ALA A 51 11.48 4.17 16.73
N ARG A 52 12.76 4.59 16.80
CA ARG A 52 13.72 4.09 17.79
C ARG A 52 13.34 4.42 19.23
N GLN A 53 12.70 5.57 19.48
CA GLN A 53 12.21 5.90 20.82
C GLN A 53 11.08 4.96 21.27
N GLU A 54 10.37 4.36 20.32
CA GLU A 54 9.30 3.38 20.57
C GLU A 54 9.77 1.91 20.38
N ASP A 55 11.08 1.66 20.31
CA ASP A 55 11.71 0.34 20.05
C ASP A 55 11.10 -0.39 18.84
N GLN A 56 10.93 0.34 17.74
CA GLN A 56 10.33 -0.17 16.50
C GLN A 56 11.22 0.09 15.29
N GLN A 57 11.10 -0.78 14.28
CA GLN A 57 11.63 -0.48 12.96
C GLN A 57 10.81 0.64 12.31
N ASP A 58 11.48 1.52 11.57
CA ASP A 58 10.91 2.72 10.97
C ASP A 58 9.64 2.42 10.16
N TRP A 59 9.65 1.38 9.32
CA TRP A 59 8.49 1.01 8.51
C TRP A 59 7.33 0.43 9.33
N GLN A 60 7.61 -0.29 10.43
CA GLN A 60 6.57 -0.82 11.32
C GLN A 60 5.87 0.32 12.05
N TRP A 61 6.64 1.32 12.48
CA TRP A 61 6.10 2.51 13.09
C TRP A 61 5.14 3.22 12.13
N VAL A 62 5.56 3.43 10.87
CA VAL A 62 4.70 4.04 9.83
C VAL A 62 3.46 3.21 9.57
N GLN A 63 3.59 1.89 9.46
CA GLN A 63 2.46 0.98 9.21
C GLN A 63 1.43 1.07 10.34
N LYS A 64 1.86 1.04 11.62
CA LYS A 64 0.95 1.21 12.76
C LYS A 64 0.23 2.56 12.73
N ARG A 65 0.90 3.63 12.31
CA ARG A 65 0.26 4.96 12.17
C ARG A 65 -0.74 4.99 11.02
N PHE A 66 -0.42 4.36 9.89
CA PHE A 66 -1.38 4.17 8.81
C PHE A 66 -2.60 3.38 9.28
N GLU A 67 -2.41 2.30 10.04
CA GLU A 67 -3.51 1.51 10.57
C GLU A 67 -4.43 2.32 11.48
N ARG A 68 -3.87 3.19 12.34
CA ARG A 68 -4.66 4.09 13.19
C ARG A 68 -5.51 5.10 12.41
N LEU A 69 -5.20 5.37 11.13
CA LEU A 69 -6.05 6.22 10.28
C LEU A 69 -7.37 5.54 9.89
N GLN A 70 -7.48 4.20 10.03
CA GLN A 70 -8.69 3.42 9.72
C GLN A 70 -9.24 3.65 8.30
N VAL A 71 -8.37 4.01 7.34
CA VAL A 71 -8.74 4.21 5.92
C VAL A 71 -8.68 2.92 5.09
N HIS A 72 -8.34 1.80 5.72
CA HIS A 72 -8.20 0.49 5.08
C HIS A 72 -9.39 -0.42 5.39
N ARG A 73 -9.69 -1.35 4.47
CA ARG A 73 -10.71 -2.39 4.65
C ARG A 73 -10.24 -3.42 5.66
N LYS A 74 -11.18 -3.92 6.46
CA LYS A 74 -10.98 -5.06 7.36
C LYS A 74 -11.83 -6.24 6.90
N HIS A 75 -11.31 -7.45 7.09
CA HIS A 75 -12.10 -8.67 7.04
C HIS A 75 -13.15 -8.68 8.17
N ALA A 76 -14.19 -9.50 8.02
CA ALA A 76 -15.16 -9.73 9.11
C ALA A 76 -14.50 -10.27 10.39
N SER A 77 -13.36 -10.96 10.28
CA SER A 77 -12.55 -11.43 11.41
C SER A 77 -11.76 -10.32 12.14
N GLY A 78 -11.77 -9.09 11.61
CA GLY A 78 -11.00 -7.96 12.15
C GLY A 78 -9.58 -7.82 11.61
N LEU A 79 -9.09 -8.80 10.84
CA LEU A 79 -7.80 -8.69 10.13
C LEU A 79 -7.85 -7.63 9.04
N ASN A 80 -6.71 -7.01 8.73
CA ASN A 80 -6.62 -5.88 7.79
C ASN A 80 -5.60 -6.08 6.64
N ILE A 81 -4.86 -7.19 6.66
CA ILE A 81 -3.93 -7.55 5.59
C ILE A 81 -4.64 -8.49 4.61
N TRP A 82 -4.80 -8.01 3.38
CA TRP A 82 -5.39 -8.72 2.27
C TRP A 82 -4.31 -9.40 1.42
N THR A 83 -4.60 -10.62 0.98
CA THR A 83 -3.76 -11.34 0.04
C THR A 83 -4.28 -11.11 -1.37
N CYS A 84 -3.39 -10.75 -2.29
CA CYS A 84 -3.68 -10.70 -3.71
C CYS A 84 -2.75 -11.65 -4.45
N ASP A 85 -3.29 -12.50 -5.32
CA ASP A 85 -2.50 -13.26 -6.26
C ASP A 85 -2.09 -12.34 -7.42
N VAL A 86 -0.80 -12.37 -7.76
CA VAL A 86 -0.21 -11.80 -8.98
C VAL A 86 0.14 -12.94 -9.91
N THR A 87 -0.41 -12.94 -11.11
CA THR A 87 -0.10 -13.92 -12.16
C THR A 87 0.57 -13.23 -13.33
N GLY A 88 1.88 -13.42 -13.47
CA GLY A 88 2.60 -13.03 -14.67
C GLY A 88 2.69 -14.17 -15.69
N PRO A 89 3.23 -13.91 -16.89
CA PRO A 89 3.30 -14.91 -17.97
C PRO A 89 4.06 -16.21 -17.62
N ARG A 90 4.95 -16.17 -16.61
CA ARG A 90 5.82 -17.30 -16.23
C ARG A 90 5.59 -17.83 -14.81
N LYS A 91 5.03 -17.02 -13.91
CA LYS A 91 4.92 -17.37 -12.49
C LYS A 91 3.80 -16.61 -11.81
N SER A 92 3.20 -17.25 -10.82
CA SER A 92 2.27 -16.63 -9.88
C SER A 92 2.93 -16.44 -8.52
N ARG A 93 2.55 -15.37 -7.80
CA ARG A 93 3.02 -15.06 -6.45
C ARG A 93 1.90 -14.42 -5.65
N ARG A 94 2.00 -14.50 -4.32
CA ARG A 94 1.12 -13.77 -3.41
C ARG A 94 1.76 -12.47 -2.99
N LEU A 95 0.96 -11.41 -3.01
CA LEU A 95 1.23 -10.13 -2.40
C LEU A 95 0.36 -9.96 -1.17
N HIS A 96 0.87 -9.22 -0.19
CA HIS A 96 0.17 -8.88 1.03
C HIS A 96 0.11 -7.37 1.18
N GLY A 97 -1.01 -6.84 1.64
CA GLY A 97 -1.22 -5.39 1.61
C GLY A 97 -2.58 -4.96 2.12
N TYR A 98 -2.84 -3.67 2.00
CA TYR A 98 -4.07 -3.04 2.47
C TYR A 98 -4.92 -2.62 1.28
N LEU A 99 -6.20 -2.99 1.28
CA LEU A 99 -7.19 -2.37 0.40
C LEU A 99 -7.71 -1.10 1.06
N LEU A 100 -7.81 0.00 0.31
CA LEU A 100 -8.44 1.22 0.83
C LEU A 100 -9.97 1.10 0.81
N LEU A 101 -10.61 1.80 1.75
CA LEU A 101 -12.06 1.99 1.76
C LEU A 101 -12.49 2.83 0.56
N ASP A 102 -11.77 3.93 0.32
CA ASP A 102 -12.05 4.88 -0.75
C ASP A 102 -10.79 5.11 -1.62
N PRO A 103 -10.78 4.68 -2.90
CA PRO A 103 -9.67 4.95 -3.83
C PRO A 103 -9.53 6.43 -4.18
N GLY A 104 -10.59 7.24 -4.02
CA GLY A 104 -10.58 8.69 -4.24
C GLY A 104 -9.63 9.43 -3.31
N GLN A 105 -9.19 8.80 -2.20
CA GLN A 105 -8.14 9.34 -1.34
C GLN A 105 -6.78 9.44 -2.04
N LEU A 106 -6.51 8.58 -3.03
CA LEU A 106 -5.24 8.54 -3.75
C LEU A 106 -5.36 9.03 -5.19
N PHE A 107 -6.46 8.72 -5.85
CA PHE A 107 -6.63 8.95 -7.29
C PHE A 107 -7.67 10.04 -7.53
N ALA A 108 -7.35 11.01 -8.39
CA ALA A 108 -8.36 11.98 -8.89
C ALA A 108 -9.33 11.31 -9.85
N GLU A 109 -8.81 10.40 -10.68
CA GLU A 109 -9.55 9.48 -11.54
C GLU A 109 -9.02 8.07 -11.26
N ILE A 110 -9.90 7.12 -10.96
CA ILE A 110 -9.51 5.78 -10.54
C ILE A 110 -8.97 5.01 -11.77
N PRO A 111 -7.70 4.57 -11.76
CA PRO A 111 -7.14 3.78 -12.86
C PRO A 111 -7.83 2.42 -12.98
N PRO A 112 -7.87 1.82 -14.19
CA PRO A 112 -8.40 0.48 -14.36
C PRO A 112 -7.66 -0.53 -13.49
N ASN A 113 -8.37 -1.55 -13.00
CA ASN A 113 -7.77 -2.61 -12.20
C ASN A 113 -6.61 -3.26 -12.96
N ASN A 114 -5.56 -3.61 -12.22
CA ASN A 114 -4.44 -4.35 -12.78
C ASN A 114 -4.93 -5.75 -13.19
N PRO A 115 -4.84 -6.13 -14.49
CA PRO A 115 -5.39 -7.39 -14.98
C PRO A 115 -4.65 -8.62 -14.47
N TYR A 116 -3.45 -8.44 -13.91
CA TYR A 116 -2.63 -9.52 -13.36
C TYR A 116 -2.86 -9.75 -11.86
N LEU A 117 -3.66 -8.90 -11.19
CA LEU A 117 -3.96 -9.02 -9.76
C LEU A 117 -5.38 -9.54 -9.54
N ARG A 118 -5.53 -10.43 -8.55
CA ARG A 118 -6.82 -10.87 -8.01
C ARG A 118 -6.77 -10.90 -6.50
N THR A 119 -7.72 -10.24 -5.85
CA THR A 119 -7.90 -10.34 -4.39
C THR A 119 -8.49 -11.70 -4.02
N LEU A 120 -7.95 -12.32 -2.96
CA LEU A 120 -8.43 -13.57 -2.38
C LEU A 120 -9.37 -13.33 -1.19
#